data_AF-A0A6H5K0P3-F1
#
_entry.id   AF-A0A6H5K0P3-F1
#
_cell.length_a   1.000
_cell.length_b   1.000
_cell.length_c   1.000
_cell.angle_alpha   90.00
_cell.angle_beta   90.00
_cell.angle_gamma   90.00
#
_symmetry.space_group_name_H-M   'P 1'
#
loop_
_entity.id
_entity.type
_entity.pdbx_description
1 polymer ?
#
loop_
_entity_poly.entity_id
_entity_poly.type
_entity_poly.pdbx_seq_one_letter_code
_entity_poly.pdbx_strand_id
1 'polypeptide(L)'
;MELNKIEKMFKKAGHICIFLAKYHPELNAIERYWGYVKHLLRLSCEYSLPHMLEILPGALSGVPLGFVRGWSRVTWLYLEAYDEGLVDYLEVRDLKKWLSHRSPTERGDSVVLARAGAGKTEEEKKKAEEKALAAAQELRTESIKRAKKNFKSFKQKRALLSLCEKRELRPRSRSPLTLKEAFRLLVRFLGK
;
A
#
# COMPACT_ATOMS: atom_id res chain seq x y z
N MET A 1 -6.03 -6.75 -31.22
CA MET A 1 -5.42 -5.40 -31.30
C MET A 1 -3.93 -5.59 -31.52
N GLU A 2 -3.39 -5.12 -32.65
CA GLU A 2 -1.94 -5.16 -32.85
C GLU A 2 -1.23 -4.14 -31.97
N LEU A 3 -0.15 -4.56 -31.32
CA LEU A 3 0.70 -3.68 -30.50
C LEU A 3 1.47 -2.68 -31.39
N ASN A 4 1.66 -1.46 -30.90
CA ASN A 4 2.44 -0.43 -31.59
C ASN A 4 3.89 -0.92 -31.81
N LYS A 5 4.53 -0.56 -32.94
CA LYS A 5 5.94 -0.88 -33.24
C LYS A 5 6.88 -0.50 -32.10
N ILE A 6 6.71 0.69 -31.53
CA ILE A 6 7.54 1.17 -30.41
C ILE A 6 7.32 0.30 -29.18
N GLU A 7 6.07 0.03 -28.83
CA GLU A 7 5.71 -0.83 -27.70
C GLU A 7 6.29 -2.25 -27.84
N LYS A 8 6.25 -2.82 -29.05
CA LYS A 8 6.87 -4.13 -29.37
C LYS A 8 8.38 -4.11 -29.10
N MET A 9 9.08 -3.04 -29.50
CA MET A 9 10.53 -2.91 -29.26
C MET A 9 10.86 -2.87 -27.76
N PHE A 10 10.13 -2.05 -26.98
CA PHE A 10 10.34 -1.96 -25.53
C PHE A 10 10.03 -3.28 -24.81
N LYS A 11 8.93 -3.95 -25.18
CA LYS A 11 8.59 -5.27 -24.61
C LYS A 11 9.63 -6.33 -24.95
N LYS A 12 10.19 -6.31 -26.17
CA LYS A 12 11.28 -7.22 -26.57
C LYS A 12 12.56 -7.00 -25.76
N ALA A 13 12.83 -5.76 -25.34
CA ALA A 13 13.94 -5.44 -24.46
C ALA A 13 13.67 -5.74 -22.97
N GLY A 14 12.48 -6.25 -22.61
CA GLY A 14 12.12 -6.57 -21.22
C GLY A 14 11.64 -5.36 -20.41
N HIS A 15 11.31 -4.24 -21.05
CA HIS A 15 10.79 -3.05 -20.38
C HIS A 15 9.26 -3.05 -20.29
N ILE A 16 8.75 -2.44 -19.22
CA ILE A 16 7.31 -2.18 -19.03
C ILE A 16 6.97 -0.83 -19.65
N CYS A 17 6.00 -0.81 -20.56
CA CYS A 17 5.48 0.41 -21.15
C CYS A 17 4.27 0.90 -20.36
N ILE A 18 4.38 2.07 -19.73
CA ILE A 18 3.29 2.71 -18.99
C ILE A 18 2.66 3.77 -19.91
N PHE A 19 1.39 3.60 -20.24
CA PHE A 19 0.63 4.57 -21.03
C PHE A 19 -0.06 5.55 -20.07
N LEU A 20 0.20 6.85 -20.28
CA LEU A 20 -0.41 7.92 -19.50
C LEU A 20 -1.59 8.52 -20.27
N ALA A 21 -2.60 9.00 -19.54
CA ALA A 21 -3.75 9.64 -20.14
C ALA A 21 -3.35 10.94 -20.86
N LYS A 22 -4.00 11.20 -22.00
CA LYS A 22 -3.75 12.40 -22.79
C LYS A 22 -4.29 13.63 -22.05
N TYR A 23 -3.53 14.73 -22.02
CA TYR A 23 -3.87 15.99 -21.33
C TYR A 23 -3.88 15.92 -19.79
N HIS A 24 -3.22 14.91 -19.21
CA HIS A 24 -3.07 14.74 -17.78
C HIS A 24 -1.60 14.79 -17.32
N PRO A 25 -0.91 15.94 -17.46
CA PRO A 25 0.52 16.06 -17.12
C PRO A 25 0.83 15.78 -15.64
N GLU A 26 -0.14 15.94 -14.74
CA GLU A 26 -0.05 15.60 -13.32
C GLU A 26 0.17 14.10 -13.06
N LEU A 27 -0.24 13.25 -14.01
CA LEU A 27 0.00 11.81 -14.00
C LEU A 27 1.43 11.43 -14.43
N ASN A 28 2.22 12.40 -14.88
CA ASN A 28 3.58 12.19 -15.29
C ASN A 28 4.57 12.78 -14.26
N ALA A 29 5.16 11.92 -13.42
CA ALA A 29 6.08 12.36 -12.38
C ALA A 29 7.31 13.13 -12.92
N ILE A 30 7.69 12.90 -14.19
CA ILE A 30 8.83 13.60 -14.83
C ILE A 30 8.55 15.10 -15.02
N GLU A 31 7.29 15.52 -15.14
CA GLU A 31 6.93 16.94 -15.29
C GLU A 31 7.32 17.74 -14.05
N ARG A 32 7.18 17.12 -12.87
CA ARG A 32 7.60 17.72 -11.59
C ARG A 32 9.11 17.79 -11.48
N TYR A 33 9.81 16.74 -11.93
CA TYR A 33 11.26 16.72 -12.01
C TYR A 33 11.78 17.87 -12.88
N TRP A 34 11.26 18.01 -14.10
CA TRP A 34 11.63 19.12 -14.98
C TRP A 34 11.24 20.49 -14.43
N GLY A 35 10.10 20.60 -13.74
CA GLY A 35 9.73 21.82 -13.03
C GLY A 35 10.77 22.26 -12.00
N TYR A 36 11.29 21.30 -11.22
CA TYR A 36 12.34 21.55 -10.24
C TYR A 36 13.69 21.86 -10.88
N VAL A 37 14.10 21.11 -11.90
CA VAL A 37 15.34 21.37 -12.66
C VAL A 37 15.30 22.77 -13.28
N LYS A 38 14.19 23.17 -13.89
CA LYS A 38 14.01 24.53 -14.42
C LYS A 38 14.13 25.59 -13.33
N HIS A 39 13.61 25.31 -12.13
CA HIS A 39 13.77 26.21 -10.99
C HIS A 39 15.24 26.36 -10.59
N LEU A 40 15.98 25.26 -10.45
CA LEU A 40 17.42 25.28 -10.17
C LEU A 40 18.20 26.05 -11.24
N LEU A 41 17.94 25.74 -12.52
CA LEU A 41 18.56 26.42 -13.64
C LEU A 41 18.30 27.93 -13.57
N ARG A 42 17.06 28.35 -13.30
CA ARG A 42 16.68 29.76 -13.22
C ARG A 42 17.38 30.51 -12.08
N LEU A 43 17.67 29.85 -10.95
CA LEU A 43 18.41 30.45 -9.85
C LEU A 43 19.89 30.71 -10.19
N SER A 44 20.46 29.90 -11.08
CA SER A 44 21.87 29.97 -11.50
C SER A 44 22.06 30.52 -12.91
N CYS A 45 21.01 31.09 -13.51
CA CYS A 45 20.99 31.44 -14.93
C CYS A 45 21.54 32.85 -15.19
N GLU A 46 22.53 32.94 -16.07
CA GLU A 46 23.02 34.19 -16.67
C GLU A 46 22.28 34.54 -17.98
N TYR A 47 21.17 33.86 -18.28
CA TYR A 47 20.38 34.01 -19.51
C TYR A 47 21.17 33.78 -20.81
N SER A 48 22.21 32.94 -20.74
CA SER A 48 23.03 32.50 -21.86
C SER A 48 22.86 31.01 -22.10
N LEU A 49 22.66 30.59 -23.36
CA LEU A 49 22.48 29.17 -23.72
C LEU A 49 23.74 28.33 -23.43
N PRO A 50 24.97 28.74 -23.82
CA PRO A 50 26.19 28.03 -23.45
C PRO A 50 26.30 27.79 -21.94
N HIS A 51 26.05 28.83 -21.14
CA HIS A 51 26.08 28.74 -19.68
C HIS A 51 25.03 27.76 -19.15
N MET A 52 23.80 27.80 -19.68
CA MET A 52 22.74 26.87 -19.31
C MET A 52 23.16 25.40 -19.55
N LEU A 53 23.82 25.12 -20.67
CA LEU A 53 24.30 23.78 -21.00
C LEU A 53 25.40 23.31 -20.04
N GLU A 54 26.25 24.22 -19.57
CA GLU A 54 27.29 23.94 -18.58
C GLU A 54 26.69 23.58 -17.21
N ILE A 55 25.68 24.33 -16.76
CA ILE A 55 25.05 24.11 -15.44
C ILE A 55 24.00 22.97 -15.43
N LEU A 56 23.49 22.56 -16.59
CA LEU A 56 22.41 21.58 -16.72
C LEU A 56 22.74 20.22 -16.05
N PRO A 57 23.91 19.60 -16.25
CA PRO A 57 24.28 18.37 -15.55
C PRO A 57 24.25 18.51 -14.02
N GLY A 58 24.67 19.68 -13.52
CA GLY A 58 24.61 20.00 -12.09
C GLY A 58 23.16 20.11 -11.59
N ALA A 59 22.30 20.79 -12.35
CA ALA A 59 20.88 20.90 -12.01
C ALA A 59 20.15 19.54 -12.05
N LEU A 60 20.49 18.67 -13.00
CA LEU A 60 19.92 17.32 -13.12
C LEU A 60 20.34 16.41 -11.96
N SER A 61 21.62 16.45 -11.57
CA SER A 61 22.15 15.68 -10.44
C SER A 61 21.78 16.27 -9.07
N GLY A 62 21.48 17.57 -9.01
CA GLY A 62 21.08 18.29 -7.80
C GLY A 62 19.68 17.96 -7.30
N VAL A 63 18.87 17.19 -8.05
CA VAL A 63 17.52 16.82 -7.61
C VAL A 63 17.59 15.72 -6.53
N PRO A 64 17.09 15.99 -5.30
CA PRO A 64 17.16 14.98 -4.24
C PRO A 64 16.24 13.79 -4.54
N LEU A 65 16.73 12.57 -4.30
CA LEU A 65 15.96 11.33 -4.51
C LEU A 65 14.63 11.30 -3.71
N GLY A 66 14.62 11.94 -2.53
CA GLY A 66 13.41 12.06 -1.72
C GLY A 66 12.28 12.81 -2.43
N PHE A 67 12.61 13.83 -3.23
CA PHE A 67 11.64 14.57 -4.04
C PHE A 67 11.10 13.70 -5.17
N VAL A 68 11.97 12.99 -5.88
CA VAL A 68 11.57 12.06 -6.96
C VAL A 68 10.57 11.03 -6.44
N ARG A 69 10.87 10.39 -5.30
CA ARG A 69 9.96 9.44 -4.65
C ARG A 69 8.65 10.10 -4.21
N GLY A 70 8.72 11.32 -3.67
CA GLY A 70 7.55 12.09 -3.28
C GLY A 70 6.64 12.40 -4.48
N TRP A 71 7.22 12.78 -5.63
CA TRP A 71 6.46 13.06 -6.85
C TRP A 71 5.80 11.83 -7.42
N SER A 72 6.46 10.67 -7.42
CA SER A 72 5.84 9.40 -7.83
C SER A 72 4.62 9.06 -6.97
N ARG A 73 4.69 9.28 -5.65
CA ARG A 73 3.54 9.10 -4.74
C ARG A 73 2.41 10.07 -5.05
N VAL A 74 2.76 11.33 -5.29
CA VAL A 74 1.76 12.35 -5.68
C VAL A 74 1.05 11.93 -6.95
N THR A 75 1.77 11.51 -7.99
CA THR A 75 1.16 10.99 -9.22
C THR A 75 0.20 9.83 -8.97
N TRP A 76 0.54 8.91 -8.06
CA TRP A 76 -0.37 7.84 -7.65
C TRP A 76 -1.65 8.35 -6.99
N LEU A 77 -1.56 9.35 -6.13
CA LEU A 77 -2.75 9.98 -5.54
C LEU A 77 -3.66 10.63 -6.59
N TYR A 78 -3.08 11.20 -7.65
CA TYR A 78 -3.88 11.71 -8.77
C TYR A 78 -4.60 10.57 -9.49
N LEU A 79 -3.93 9.43 -9.75
CA LEU A 79 -4.57 8.25 -10.34
C LEU A 79 -5.76 7.77 -9.52
N GLU A 80 -5.57 7.60 -8.20
CA GLU A 80 -6.65 7.19 -7.28
C GLU A 80 -7.83 8.18 -7.31
N ALA A 81 -7.55 9.48 -7.31
CA ALA A 81 -8.58 10.51 -7.39
C ALA A 81 -9.36 10.46 -8.72
N TYR A 82 -8.68 10.21 -9.84
CA TYR A 82 -9.35 10.04 -11.13
C TYR A 82 -10.18 8.75 -11.18
N ASP A 83 -9.71 7.66 -10.58
CA ASP A 83 -10.46 6.41 -10.45
C ASP A 83 -11.74 6.58 -9.60
N GLU A 84 -11.71 7.48 -8.61
CA GLU A 84 -12.89 7.89 -7.82
C GLU A 84 -13.84 8.84 -8.59
N GLY A 85 -13.49 9.27 -9.79
CA GLY A 85 -14.33 10.12 -10.65
C GLY A 85 -14.17 11.63 -10.42
N LEU A 86 -13.08 12.07 -9.77
CA LEU A 86 -12.70 13.47 -9.76
C LEU A 86 -12.16 13.85 -11.14
N VAL A 87 -12.68 14.94 -11.71
CA VAL A 87 -12.37 15.31 -13.11
C VAL A 87 -11.49 16.56 -13.15
N ASP A 88 -11.70 17.49 -12.23
CA ASP A 88 -10.98 18.77 -12.26
C ASP A 88 -9.67 18.69 -11.45
N TYR A 89 -8.59 19.18 -12.06
CA TYR A 89 -7.28 19.31 -11.43
C TYR A 89 -7.36 20.10 -10.11
N LEU A 90 -8.24 21.11 -10.02
CA LEU A 90 -8.40 21.89 -8.80
C LEU A 90 -8.96 21.06 -7.64
N GLU A 91 -9.89 20.14 -7.92
CA GLU A 91 -10.47 19.23 -6.92
C GLU A 91 -9.39 18.27 -6.39
N VAL A 92 -8.61 17.68 -7.30
CA VAL A 92 -7.53 16.75 -6.93
C VAL A 92 -6.37 17.46 -6.23
N ARG A 93 -6.03 18.69 -6.65
CA ARG A 93 -5.03 19.53 -6.00
C ARG A 93 -5.44 19.88 -4.56
N ASP A 94 -6.73 20.10 -4.32
CA ASP A 94 -7.23 20.47 -3.00
C ASP A 94 -7.26 19.27 -2.02
N LEU A 95 -7.23 18.01 -2.50
CA LEU A 95 -6.90 16.85 -1.67
C LEU A 95 -5.49 16.95 -1.05
N LYS A 96 -4.55 17.57 -1.76
CA LYS A 96 -3.15 17.74 -1.31
C LYS A 96 -3.01 18.70 -0.12
N LYS A 97 -4.01 19.55 0.13
CA LYS A 97 -3.97 20.55 1.24
C LYS A 97 -4.08 19.93 2.64
N TRP A 98 -4.42 18.64 2.77
CA TRP A 98 -4.74 18.00 4.06
C TRP A 98 -3.80 16.85 4.45
N LEU A 99 -2.49 17.09 4.43
CA LEU A 99 -1.43 16.08 4.66
C LEU A 99 -0.77 16.16 6.05
N SER A 100 -1.55 16.05 7.13
CA SER A 100 -1.07 15.48 8.41
C SER A 100 -2.26 14.80 9.12
N HIS A 101 -2.20 13.65 9.80
CA HIS A 101 -1.05 12.84 10.28
C HIS A 101 -1.32 11.31 10.29
N ARG A 102 -2.51 10.83 9.90
CA ARG A 102 -2.85 9.40 9.81
C ARG A 102 -3.90 9.22 8.72
N SER A 103 -3.52 8.54 7.63
CA SER A 103 -4.39 8.01 6.57
C SER A 103 -5.03 9.05 5.62
N PRO A 104 -5.17 8.71 4.33
CA PRO A 104 -6.15 9.36 3.45
C PRO A 104 -7.53 9.01 4.00
N THR A 105 -8.17 9.91 4.73
CA THR A 105 -9.55 9.73 5.17
C THR A 105 -10.45 10.72 4.46
N GLU A 106 -11.42 10.17 3.75
CA GLU A 106 -12.80 10.66 3.63
C GLU A 106 -13.06 11.89 2.74
N ARG A 107 -12.08 12.45 2.02
CA ARG A 107 -12.34 13.65 1.17
C ARG A 107 -12.62 13.39 -0.31
N GLY A 108 -11.99 12.38 -0.91
CA GLY A 108 -12.43 11.84 -2.20
C GLY A 108 -13.88 11.37 -2.07
N ASP A 109 -14.15 10.60 -1.01
CA ASP A 109 -15.50 10.32 -0.53
C ASP A 109 -16.31 11.60 -0.32
N SER A 110 -15.85 12.66 0.36
CA SER A 110 -16.70 13.85 0.59
C SER A 110 -17.14 14.56 -0.69
N VAL A 111 -16.31 14.62 -1.74
CA VAL A 111 -16.68 15.25 -3.02
C VAL A 111 -17.56 14.31 -3.85
N VAL A 112 -17.25 13.01 -3.84
CA VAL A 112 -18.07 11.96 -4.47
C VAL A 112 -19.43 11.83 -3.76
N LEU A 113 -19.47 11.91 -2.43
CA LEU A 113 -20.67 11.93 -1.56
C LEU A 113 -21.43 13.23 -1.71
N ALA A 114 -20.77 14.38 -1.83
CA ALA A 114 -21.42 15.65 -2.12
C ALA A 114 -22.09 15.63 -3.51
N ARG A 115 -21.45 15.03 -4.51
CA ARG A 115 -22.06 14.78 -5.83
C ARG A 115 -23.18 13.74 -5.77
N ALA A 116 -23.03 12.66 -5.01
CA ALA A 116 -24.08 11.65 -4.79
C ALA A 116 -25.26 12.15 -3.93
N GLY A 117 -25.08 13.29 -3.24
CA GLY A 117 -26.07 13.99 -2.43
C GLY A 117 -26.63 15.25 -3.09
N ALA A 118 -26.15 15.64 -4.27
CA ALA A 118 -26.67 16.76 -5.04
C ALA A 118 -28.04 16.37 -5.63
N GLY A 119 -29.11 16.88 -5.03
CA GLY A 119 -30.50 16.59 -5.41
C GLY A 119 -31.33 15.87 -4.34
N LYS A 120 -30.72 15.43 -3.24
CA LYS A 120 -31.45 14.80 -2.12
C LYS A 120 -31.92 15.83 -1.11
N THR A 121 -33.18 15.77 -0.71
CA THR A 121 -33.74 16.62 0.36
C THR A 121 -33.08 16.29 1.71
N GLU A 122 -33.12 17.23 2.65
CA GLU A 122 -32.49 17.09 3.97
C GLU A 122 -32.99 15.85 4.75
N GLU A 123 -34.24 15.46 4.51
CA GLU A 123 -34.87 14.26 5.08
C GLU A 123 -34.28 12.96 4.53
N GLU A 124 -33.99 12.90 3.23
CA GLU A 124 -33.38 11.73 2.60
C GLU A 124 -31.95 11.50 3.09
N LYS A 125 -31.22 12.59 3.37
CA LYS A 125 -29.88 12.55 3.96
C LYS A 125 -29.91 11.99 5.38
N LYS A 126 -30.80 12.51 6.25
CA LYS A 126 -30.99 12.00 7.61
C LYS A 126 -31.37 10.51 7.63
N LYS A 127 -32.27 10.10 6.74
CA LYS A 127 -32.71 8.70 6.64
C LYS A 127 -31.59 7.76 6.17
N ALA A 128 -30.72 8.23 5.28
CA ALA A 128 -29.54 7.48 4.85
C ALA A 128 -28.50 7.37 5.96
N GLU A 129 -28.26 8.46 6.70
CA GLU A 129 -27.36 8.48 7.86
C GLU A 129 -27.84 7.55 8.98
N GLU A 130 -29.14 7.57 9.31
CA GLU A 130 -29.73 6.69 10.32
C GLU A 130 -29.61 5.22 9.92
N LYS A 131 -29.84 4.91 8.63
CA LYS A 131 -29.66 3.56 8.08
C LYS A 131 -28.20 3.11 8.12
N ALA A 132 -27.25 4.00 7.81
CA ALA A 132 -25.83 3.71 7.88
C ALA A 132 -25.36 3.49 9.33
N LEU A 133 -25.86 4.28 10.27
CA LEU A 133 -25.58 4.13 11.70
C LEU A 133 -26.12 2.79 12.24
N ALA A 134 -27.33 2.41 11.85
CA ALA A 134 -27.92 1.12 12.20
C ALA A 134 -27.08 -0.06 11.66
N ALA A 135 -26.68 -0.01 10.38
CA ALA A 135 -25.83 -1.04 9.77
C ALA A 135 -24.46 -1.16 10.46
N ALA A 136 -23.84 -0.03 10.83
CA ALA A 136 -22.57 -0.01 11.55
C ALA A 136 -22.69 -0.59 12.98
N GLN A 137 -23.80 -0.31 13.67
CA GLN A 137 -24.09 -0.90 14.97
C GLN A 137 -24.28 -2.41 14.88
N GLU A 138 -25.01 -2.90 13.88
CA GLU A 138 -25.19 -4.34 13.64
C GLU A 138 -23.85 -5.04 13.41
N LEU A 139 -23.04 -4.53 12.48
CA LEU A 139 -21.72 -5.11 12.16
C LEU A 139 -20.77 -5.12 13.37
N ARG A 140 -20.86 -4.10 14.22
CA ARG A 140 -20.13 -4.03 15.49
C ARG A 140 -20.62 -5.08 16.49
N THR A 141 -21.94 -5.28 16.61
CA THR A 141 -22.49 -6.33 17.48
C THR A 141 -22.11 -7.73 16.99
N GLU A 142 -22.11 -7.96 15.68
CA GLU A 142 -21.67 -9.23 15.08
C GLU A 142 -20.18 -9.48 15.31
N SER A 143 -19.35 -8.45 15.15
CA SER A 143 -17.91 -8.52 15.44
C SER A 143 -17.65 -8.85 16.91
N ILE A 144 -18.39 -8.23 17.83
CA ILE A 144 -18.31 -8.53 19.28
C ILE A 144 -18.78 -9.96 19.57
N LYS A 145 -19.88 -10.42 18.95
CA LYS A 145 -20.37 -11.81 19.08
C LYS A 145 -19.32 -12.80 18.56
N ARG A 146 -18.69 -12.53 17.42
CA ARG A 146 -17.63 -13.34 16.83
C ARG A 146 -16.39 -13.39 17.72
N ALA A 147 -15.96 -12.25 18.26
CA ALA A 147 -14.83 -12.17 19.19
C ALA A 147 -15.10 -12.96 20.48
N LYS A 148 -16.30 -12.85 21.06
CA LYS A 148 -16.71 -13.65 22.25
C LYS A 148 -16.72 -15.15 21.96
N LYS A 149 -17.21 -15.57 20.79
CA LYS A 149 -17.19 -16.98 20.36
C LYS A 149 -15.75 -17.51 20.21
N ASN A 150 -14.89 -16.71 19.58
CA ASN A 150 -13.46 -17.05 19.41
C ASN A 150 -12.73 -17.11 20.76
N PHE A 151 -13.01 -16.20 21.69
CA PHE A 151 -12.44 -16.21 23.03
C PHE A 151 -12.87 -17.45 23.84
N LYS A 152 -14.15 -17.85 23.76
CA LYS A 152 -14.65 -19.08 24.38
C LYS A 152 -13.98 -20.33 23.80
N SER A 153 -13.82 -20.38 22.47
CA SER A 153 -13.09 -21.46 21.79
C SER A 153 -11.60 -21.49 22.16
N PHE A 154 -10.96 -20.33 22.30
CA PHE A 154 -9.56 -20.22 22.72
C PHE A 154 -9.37 -20.72 24.16
N LYS A 155 -10.26 -20.33 25.09
CA LYS A 155 -10.22 -20.83 26.48
C LYS A 155 -10.40 -22.36 26.54
N GLN A 156 -11.26 -22.92 25.69
CA GLN A 156 -11.44 -24.37 25.53
C GLN A 156 -10.19 -25.06 24.95
N LYS A 157 -9.58 -24.49 23.89
CA LYS A 157 -8.33 -25.00 23.29
C LYS A 157 -7.15 -24.94 24.26
N ARG A 158 -7.02 -23.87 25.04
CA ARG A 158 -5.98 -23.74 26.06
C ARG A 158 -6.17 -24.74 27.21
N ALA A 159 -7.41 -25.03 27.60
CA ALA A 159 -7.71 -26.07 28.59
C ALA A 159 -7.41 -27.49 28.06
N LEU A 160 -7.65 -27.74 26.77
CA LEU A 160 -7.28 -29.01 26.13
C LEU A 160 -5.77 -29.18 25.99
N LEU A 161 -5.06 -28.11 25.60
CA LEU A 161 -3.59 -28.12 25.51
C LEU A 161 -2.96 -28.34 26.89
N SER A 162 -3.46 -27.71 27.96
CA SER A 162 -2.93 -27.94 29.31
C SER A 162 -3.25 -29.34 29.86
N LEU A 163 -4.32 -29.99 29.39
CA LEU A 163 -4.60 -31.41 29.67
C LEU A 163 -3.70 -32.35 28.85
N CYS A 164 -3.36 -31.98 27.62
CA CYS A 164 -2.43 -32.72 26.76
C CYS A 164 -0.98 -32.63 27.29
N GLU A 165 -0.56 -31.43 27.70
CA GLU A 165 0.76 -31.14 28.28
C GLU A 165 0.96 -31.86 29.62
N LYS A 166 -0.12 -32.02 30.41
CA LYS A 166 -0.11 -32.88 31.61
C LYS A 166 -0.06 -34.38 31.31
N ARG A 167 -0.43 -34.82 30.09
CA ARG A 167 -0.33 -36.22 29.65
C ARG A 167 1.04 -36.58 29.07
N GLU A 168 1.81 -35.60 28.60
CA GLU A 168 3.13 -35.81 27.98
C GLU A 168 4.32 -35.78 28.96
N LEU A 169 4.09 -35.53 30.26
CA LEU A 169 5.08 -35.75 31.31
C LEU A 169 5.24 -37.25 31.63
N ARG A 170 5.78 -38.03 30.68
CA ARG A 170 6.54 -39.24 31.01
C ARG A 170 8.01 -38.87 31.19
N PRO A 171 8.69 -39.33 32.25
CA PRO A 171 10.05 -38.90 32.54
C PRO A 171 11.01 -39.39 31.45
N ARG A 172 11.69 -38.46 30.78
CA ARG A 172 12.92 -38.77 30.03
C ARG A 172 14.06 -38.89 31.02
N SER A 173 14.24 -40.05 31.63
CA SER A 173 15.55 -40.47 32.12
C SER A 173 16.24 -41.28 31.03
N ARG A 174 17.18 -40.65 30.31
CA ARG A 174 18.24 -41.38 29.61
C ARG A 174 19.55 -40.81 30.10
N SER A 175 20.19 -41.53 31.02
CA SER A 175 21.63 -41.47 31.19
C SER A 175 22.30 -41.80 29.84
N PRO A 176 23.47 -41.21 29.54
CA PRO A 176 24.17 -41.50 28.30
C PRO A 176 24.54 -42.99 28.25
N LEU A 177 24.05 -43.67 27.21
CA LEU A 177 24.35 -45.08 26.93
C LEU A 177 25.87 -45.25 26.81
N THR A 178 26.42 -46.25 27.50
CA THR A 178 27.84 -46.56 27.36
C THR A 178 28.12 -47.18 25.98
N LEU A 179 29.32 -46.98 25.44
CA LEU A 179 29.75 -47.49 24.13
C LEU A 179 29.45 -49.00 23.92
N LYS A 180 29.47 -49.79 24.99
CA LYS A 180 29.13 -51.22 24.96
C LYS A 180 27.66 -51.50 24.63
N GLU A 181 26.74 -50.63 25.07
CA GLU A 181 25.31 -50.76 24.80
C GLU A 181 24.96 -50.26 23.39
N ALA A 182 25.63 -49.21 22.92
CA ALA A 182 25.53 -48.74 21.55
C ALA A 182 26.02 -49.81 20.55
N PHE A 183 27.13 -50.49 20.86
CA PHE A 183 27.67 -51.57 20.01
C PHE A 183 26.75 -52.79 19.96
N ARG A 184 26.12 -53.18 21.09
CA ARG A 184 25.11 -54.26 21.11
C ARG A 184 23.89 -53.96 20.25
N LEU A 185 23.41 -52.72 20.27
CA LEU A 185 22.27 -52.30 19.44
C LEU A 185 22.63 -52.28 17.95
N LEU A 186 23.86 -51.87 17.61
CA LEU A 186 24.33 -51.83 16.22
C LEU A 186 24.49 -53.23 15.63
N VAL A 187 25.03 -54.18 16.41
CA VAL A 187 25.13 -55.59 16.00
C VAL A 187 23.75 -56.25 15.83
N ARG A 188 22.76 -55.89 16.66
CA ARG A 188 21.37 -56.34 16.49
C ARG A 188 20.68 -55.74 15.26
N PHE A 189 21.06 -54.53 14.86
CA PHE A 189 20.44 -53.82 13.75
C PHE A 189 21.02 -54.23 12.38
N LEU A 190 22.30 -54.61 12.35
CA LEU A 190 23.00 -55.07 11.14
C LEU A 190 22.95 -56.59 10.93
N GLY A 191 22.34 -57.34 11.86
CA GLY A 191 22.22 -58.80 11.81
C GLY A 191 20.84 -59.30 11.34
N LYS A 192 20.32 -58.77 10.23
CA LYS A 192 19.24 -59.36 9.44
C LYS A 192 19.55 -59.25 7.95
#